data_AF-X1PFE6-F1
#
_entry.id   AF-X1PFE6-F1
#
_cell.length_a   1.000
_cell.length_b   1.000
_cell.length_c   1.000
_cell.angle_alpha   90.00
_cell.angle_beta   90.00
_cell.angle_gamma   90.00
#
_symmetry.space_group_name_H-M   'P 1'
#
loop_
_entity.id
_entity.type
_entity.pdbx_description
1 polymer ?
#
loop_
_entity_poly.entity_id
_entity_poly.type
_entity_poly.pdbx_seq_one_letter_code
_entity_poly.pdbx_strand_id
1 'polypeptide(L)'
;KFLNKGMLCLADRNFFGYKLWKQAQETGADLLWRVKKNLKLPCLRRFRDGSYMSRIYASDKDRRHDKDGIDVRVIEYTLEGVPDAEPLYRLITNPRYFWRD
;
A
#
# COMPACT_ATOMS: atom_id res chain seq x y z
N LYS A 1 -10.54 18.64 -7.39
CA LYS A 1 -9.64 17.48 -7.15
C LYS A 1 -8.96 17.14 -8.48
N PHE A 2 -7.63 17.13 -8.55
CA PHE A 2 -6.90 16.87 -9.82
C PHE A 2 -6.75 15.36 -10.13
N LEU A 3 -6.78 14.51 -9.11
CA LEU A 3 -6.77 13.05 -9.25
C LEU A 3 -8.20 12.53 -9.45
N ASN A 4 -8.41 11.58 -10.38
CA ASN A 4 -9.73 11.04 -10.74
C ASN A 4 -9.67 9.55 -11.13
N LYS A 5 -10.83 8.91 -11.23
CA LYS A 5 -10.98 7.56 -11.79
C LYS A 5 -10.35 7.46 -13.18
N GLY A 6 -9.65 6.36 -13.44
CA GLY A 6 -8.92 6.13 -14.69
C GLY A 6 -7.48 6.65 -14.68
N MET A 7 -7.05 7.35 -13.63
CA MET A 7 -5.66 7.74 -13.41
C MET A 7 -4.94 6.78 -12.47
N LEU A 8 -3.64 6.56 -12.71
CA LEU A 8 -2.72 5.89 -11.79
C LEU A 8 -1.87 6.93 -11.06
N CYS A 9 -1.95 6.96 -9.74
CA CYS A 9 -1.15 7.82 -8.88
C CYS A 9 0.02 7.03 -8.28
N LEU A 10 1.23 7.41 -8.68
CA LEU A 10 2.46 6.90 -8.12
C LEU A 10 2.98 7.84 -7.03
N ALA A 11 3.54 7.28 -5.96
CA ALA A 11 4.25 8.04 -4.95
C ALA A 11 5.42 7.24 -4.38
N ASP A 12 6.45 7.95 -3.93
CA ASP A 12 7.64 7.35 -3.33
C ASP A 12 7.52 7.24 -1.79
N ARG A 13 8.41 6.45 -1.16
CA ARG A 13 8.47 6.05 0.25
C ARG A 13 8.35 7.17 1.28
N ASN A 14 8.66 8.41 0.89
CA ASN A 14 8.62 9.57 1.78
C ASN A 14 7.29 10.35 1.71
N PHE A 15 6.39 9.99 0.81
CA PHE A 15 5.07 10.63 0.66
C PHE A 15 3.96 9.90 1.42
N PHE A 16 4.19 8.67 1.88
CA PHE A 16 3.16 7.90 2.56
C PHE A 16 2.71 8.56 3.88
N GLY A 17 1.39 8.79 3.99
CA GLY A 17 0.70 9.12 5.24
C GLY A 17 -0.75 8.68 5.16
N TYR A 18 -1.30 8.14 6.26
CA TYR A 18 -2.65 7.54 6.29
C TYR A 18 -3.73 8.49 5.73
N LYS A 19 -3.72 9.77 6.15
CA LYS A 19 -4.67 10.78 5.67
C LYS A 19 -4.52 11.04 4.17
N LEU A 20 -3.28 11.14 3.68
CA LEU A 20 -3.00 11.40 2.27
C LEU A 20 -3.41 10.22 1.39
N TRP A 21 -3.12 8.99 1.83
CA TRP A 21 -3.60 7.76 1.17
C TRP A 21 -5.12 7.75 1.07
N LYS A 22 -5.82 8.00 2.18
CA LYS A 22 -7.28 8.05 2.21
C LYS A 22 -7.84 9.09 1.23
N GLN A 23 -7.31 10.31 1.25
CA GLN A 23 -7.73 11.37 0.32
C GLN A 23 -7.50 11.01 -1.15
N ALA A 24 -6.36 10.39 -1.47
CA ALA A 24 -6.06 9.94 -2.83
C ALA A 24 -7.01 8.80 -3.25
N GLN A 25 -7.25 7.83 -2.37
CA GLN A 25 -8.15 6.70 -2.61
C GLN A 25 -9.60 7.17 -2.85
N GLU A 26 -10.08 8.15 -2.07
CA GLU A 26 -11.42 8.76 -2.19
C GLU A 26 -11.65 9.48 -3.53
N THR A 27 -10.59 9.77 -4.30
CA THR A 27 -10.75 10.31 -5.66
C THR A 27 -11.19 9.27 -6.69
N GLY A 28 -11.13 7.99 -6.31
CA GLY A 28 -11.37 6.86 -7.19
C GLY A 28 -10.22 6.54 -8.14
N ALA A 29 -9.05 7.18 -8.01
CA ALA A 29 -7.85 6.81 -8.78
C ALA A 29 -7.28 5.44 -8.36
N ASP A 30 -6.49 4.83 -9.24
CA ASP A 30 -5.63 3.70 -8.89
C ASP A 30 -4.38 4.24 -8.18
N LEU A 31 -3.97 3.59 -7.09
CA LEU A 31 -2.80 4.00 -6.31
C LEU A 31 -1.74 2.91 -6.39
N LEU A 32 -0.49 3.29 -6.59
CA LEU A 32 0.65 2.38 -6.46
C LEU A 32 1.82 3.13 -5.81
N TRP A 33 1.92 3.02 -4.49
CA TRP A 33 2.85 3.84 -3.70
C TRP A 33 3.95 2.96 -3.11
N ARG A 34 5.20 3.35 -3.32
CA ARG A 34 6.34 2.76 -2.61
C ARG A 34 6.29 3.22 -1.15
N VAL A 35 6.55 2.30 -0.23
CA VAL A 35 6.57 2.57 1.21
C VAL A 35 7.89 2.12 1.82
N LYS A 36 8.23 2.70 2.97
CA LYS A 36 9.44 2.29 3.70
C LYS A 36 9.35 0.82 4.11
N LYS A 37 10.47 0.10 4.08
CA LYS A 37 10.58 -1.32 4.47
C LYS A 37 10.26 -1.61 5.94
N ASN A 38 10.22 -0.59 6.79
CA ASN A 38 9.86 -0.72 8.20
C ASN A 38 8.40 -0.36 8.51
N LEU A 39 7.59 0.02 7.52
CA LEU A 39 6.15 0.20 7.72
C LEU A 39 5.53 -1.13 8.18
N LYS A 40 4.79 -1.12 9.29
CA LYS A 40 4.16 -2.32 9.86
C LYS A 40 2.99 -2.76 8.96
N LEU A 41 3.22 -3.78 8.14
CA LEU A 41 2.27 -4.35 7.18
C LEU A 41 2.18 -5.87 7.36
N PRO A 42 1.41 -6.37 8.35
CA PRO A 42 1.25 -7.82 8.53
C PRO A 42 0.54 -8.44 7.33
N CYS A 43 0.96 -9.63 6.92
CA CYS A 43 0.26 -10.43 5.93
C CYS A 43 -1.02 -11.02 6.55
N LEU A 44 -2.16 -10.38 6.31
CA LEU A 44 -3.47 -10.84 6.80
C LEU A 44 -4.04 -11.96 5.93
N ARG A 45 -3.79 -11.90 4.61
CA ARG A 45 -4.17 -12.94 3.64
C ARG A 45 -3.22 -12.88 2.45
N ARG A 46 -2.68 -14.01 2.01
CA ARG A 46 -1.81 -14.10 0.83
C ARG A 46 -2.63 -14.43 -0.42
N PHE A 47 -2.25 -13.84 -1.56
CA PHE A 47 -2.83 -14.07 -2.88
C PHE A 47 -1.94 -15.02 -3.70
N ARG A 48 -2.48 -15.56 -4.81
CA ARG A 48 -1.80 -16.56 -5.64
C ARG A 48 -0.54 -16.03 -6.32
N ASP A 49 -0.50 -14.73 -6.62
CA ASP A 49 0.66 -14.04 -7.21
C ASP A 49 1.75 -13.70 -6.19
N GLY A 50 1.61 -14.14 -4.93
CA GLY A 50 2.57 -13.91 -3.85
C GLY A 50 2.37 -12.59 -3.10
N SER A 51 1.62 -11.63 -3.66
CA SER A 51 1.23 -10.41 -2.95
C SER A 51 0.26 -10.72 -1.80
N TYR A 52 0.02 -9.76 -0.91
CA TYR A 52 -0.83 -10.01 0.27
C TYR A 52 -1.67 -8.82 0.70
N MET A 53 -2.80 -9.10 1.33
CA MET A 53 -3.63 -8.12 2.02
C MET A 53 -2.97 -7.74 3.35
N SER A 54 -2.94 -6.44 3.62
CA SER A 54 -2.57 -5.84 4.90
C SER A 54 -3.53 -4.69 5.21
N ARG A 55 -3.41 -4.10 6.39
CA ARG A 55 -4.18 -2.93 6.81
C ARG A 55 -3.27 -1.82 7.31
N ILE A 56 -3.54 -0.59 6.88
CA ILE A 56 -2.89 0.62 7.38
C ILE A 56 -3.83 1.36 8.35
N TYR A 57 -3.24 2.03 9.32
CA TYR A 57 -3.99 2.71 10.40
C TYR A 57 -3.44 4.12 10.62
N ALA A 58 -4.29 5.01 11.13
CA ALA A 58 -3.91 6.37 11.45
C ALA A 58 -2.90 6.43 12.63
N SER A 59 -2.99 5.48 13.56
CA SER A 59 -2.12 5.38 14.73
C SER A 59 -1.91 3.94 15.20
N ASP A 60 -0.95 3.73 16.10
CA ASP A 60 -0.75 2.44 16.79
C ASP A 60 -1.89 2.12 17.78
N LYS A 61 -2.61 3.13 18.30
CA LYS A 61 -3.83 2.92 19.10
C LYS A 61 -4.92 2.32 18.22
N ASP A 62 -5.19 2.94 17.08
CA ASP A 62 -6.22 2.46 16.14
C ASP A 62 -5.91 1.04 15.65
N ARG A 63 -4.64 0.76 15.37
CA ARG A 63 -4.17 -0.60 15.04
C ARG A 63 -4.47 -1.62 16.13
N ARG A 64 -4.20 -1.30 17.41
CA ARG A 64 -4.44 -2.23 18.54
C ARG A 64 -5.92 -2.55 18.74
N HIS A 65 -6.81 -1.64 18.35
CA HIS A 65 -8.26 -1.81 18.48
C HIS A 65 -8.94 -2.16 17.15
N ASP A 66 -8.17 -2.43 16.10
CA ASP A 66 -8.64 -2.61 14.71
C ASP A 66 -9.68 -1.55 14.28
N LYS A 67 -9.38 -0.29 14.59
CA LYS A 67 -10.28 0.84 14.34
C LYS A 67 -9.89 1.57 13.06
N ASP A 68 -10.88 1.83 12.20
CA ASP A 68 -10.74 2.66 10.99
C ASP A 68 -9.57 2.28 10.08
N GLY A 69 -9.18 1.00 10.07
CA GLY A 69 -8.09 0.56 9.21
C GLY A 69 -8.50 0.52 7.73
N ILE A 70 -7.56 0.88 6.85
CA ILE A 70 -7.76 0.82 5.40
C ILE A 70 -7.02 -0.40 4.88
N ASP A 71 -7.76 -1.29 4.23
CA ASP A 71 -7.17 -2.45 3.58
C ASP A 71 -6.36 -2.03 2.35
N VAL A 72 -5.20 -2.66 2.19
CA VAL A 72 -4.27 -2.45 1.07
C VAL A 72 -3.74 -3.80 0.59
N ARG A 73 -3.38 -3.89 -0.68
CA ARG A 73 -2.59 -5.01 -1.22
C ARG A 73 -1.13 -4.60 -1.25
N VAL A 74 -0.26 -5.44 -0.71
CA VAL A 74 1.18 -5.23 -0.62
C VAL A 74 1.87 -6.10 -1.66
N ILE A 75 2.75 -5.49 -2.46
CA ILE A 75 3.60 -6.16 -3.43
C ILE A 75 5.04 -5.99 -2.96
N GLU A 76 5.73 -7.11 -2.80
CA GLU A 76 7.14 -7.18 -2.44
C GLU A 76 7.97 -7.48 -3.69
N TYR A 77 9.09 -6.78 -3.85
CA TYR A 77 10.00 -6.99 -4.97
C TYR A 77 11.44 -6.64 -4.60
N THR A 78 12.38 -7.22 -5.33
CA THR A 78 13.82 -6.93 -5.26
C THR A 78 14.27 -6.26 -6.56
N LEU A 79 15.43 -5.60 -6.52
CA LEU A 79 16.07 -5.05 -7.72
C LEU A 79 17.38 -5.82 -7.94
N GLU A 80 17.46 -6.56 -9.04
CA GLU A 80 18.65 -7.31 -9.43
C GLU A 80 19.63 -6.40 -10.19
N GLY A 81 20.93 -6.54 -9.88
CA GLY A 81 21.99 -5.79 -10.59
C GLY A 81 22.07 -4.30 -10.27
N VAL A 82 21.30 -3.79 -9.30
CA VAL A 82 21.34 -2.38 -8.86
C VAL A 82 22.25 -2.24 -7.64
N PRO A 83 23.37 -1.49 -7.72
CA PRO A 83 24.21 -1.21 -6.56
C PRO A 83 23.43 -0.53 -5.44
N ASP A 84 23.73 -0.89 -4.19
CA ASP A 84 23.11 -0.33 -2.97
C ASP A 84 21.57 -0.44 -2.91
N ALA A 85 21.00 -1.42 -3.63
CA ALA A 85 19.57 -1.72 -3.56
C ALA A 85 19.16 -2.16 -2.16
N GLU A 86 17.94 -1.77 -1.75
CA GLU A 86 17.33 -2.33 -0.56
C GLU A 86 17.10 -3.83 -0.77
N PRO A 87 17.32 -4.67 0.25
CA PRO A 87 17.10 -6.12 0.14
C PRO A 87 15.63 -6.47 -0.13
N LEU A 88 14.71 -5.53 0.13
CA LEU A 88 13.29 -5.69 -0.12
C LEU A 88 12.63 -4.32 -0.30
N TYR A 89 11.96 -4.13 -1.42
CA TYR A 89 11.07 -2.99 -1.66
C TYR A 89 9.62 -3.42 -1.49
N ARG A 90 8.78 -2.46 -1.09
CA ARG A 90 7.34 -2.68 -0.93
C ARG A 90 6.54 -1.60 -1.62
N LEU A 91 5.59 -2.01 -2.43
CA LEU A 91 4.50 -1.17 -2.95
C LEU A 91 3.22 -1.52 -2.19
N ILE A 92 2.37 -0.52 -1.97
CA ILE A 92 0.98 -0.73 -1.59
C ILE A 92 0.06 -0.20 -2.69
N THR A 93 -1.03 -0.92 -2.94
CA THR A 93 -2.07 -0.53 -3.90
C THR A 93 -3.45 -0.60 -3.26
N ASN A 94 -4.35 0.27 -3.72
CA ASN A 94 -5.73 0.26 -3.27
C ASN A 94 -6.44 -0.99 -3.80
N PRO A 95 -7.25 -1.65 -2.98
CA PRO A 95 -7.85 -2.90 -3.38
C PRO A 95 -9.02 -2.65 -4.30
N ARG A 96 -8.81 -2.81 -5.61
CA ARG A 96 -9.92 -2.85 -6.57
C ARG A 96 -10.41 -4.27 -6.86
N TYR A 97 -9.67 -5.31 -6.46
CA TYR A 97 -9.92 -6.69 -6.91
C TYR A 97 -9.66 -7.74 -5.83
N PHE A 98 -10.19 -7.59 -4.62
CA PHE A 98 -10.14 -8.68 -3.62
C PHE A 98 -10.85 -9.98 -4.04
N TRP A 99 -11.62 -9.92 -5.13
CA TRP A 99 -12.50 -11.00 -5.62
C TRP A 99 -12.01 -11.68 -6.90
N ARG A 100 -10.87 -11.26 -7.48
CA ARG A 100 -10.26 -11.93 -8.64
C ARG A 100 -9.04 -12.71 -8.18
N ASP A 101 -9.26 -13.74 -7.36
CA ASP A 101 -8.27 -14.79 -7.03
C ASP A 101 -8.99 -16.12 -6.83
#